data_AF-A0A521QB18-F1
#
_entry.id   AF-A0A521QB18-F1
#
_cell.length_a   1.000
_cell.length_b   1.000
_cell.length_c   1.000
_cell.angle_alpha   90.00
_cell.angle_beta   90.00
_cell.angle_gamma   90.00
#
_symmetry.space_group_name_H-M   'P 1'
#
loop_
_entity.id
_entity.type
_entity.pdbx_description
1 polymer ?
#
loop_
_entity_poly.entity_id
_entity_poly.type
_entity_poly.pdbx_seq_one_letter_code
_entity_poly.pdbx_strand_id
1 'polypeptide(L)'
;MLDNLRKRLLHRFLDIYKRRKQLMCDAGVDNCLDTIRAMMKKVKYGFLISHGVDGWCSTRLVQPIVDFDNGVIWIGTNPTLRKVREIRANPKVTLAFDDAKENANLVLYGEARVEADISSRRRYWKEEWRLFFPGGPTGNDYVLLRMEPIKIELMNFSRSVVPEPFGLKPAVLIRKDGMWRVENDVAQQVAAADREQRGG
;
A
#
# COMPACT_ATOMS: atom_id res chain seq x y z
N MET A 1 34.71 -8.86 27.39
CA MET A 1 34.64 -10.25 26.87
C MET A 1 33.20 -10.72 26.65
N LEU A 2 32.30 -10.55 27.63
CA LEU A 2 30.87 -10.92 27.52
C LEU A 2 30.10 -10.20 26.39
N ASP A 3 30.36 -8.92 26.16
CA ASP A 3 29.68 -8.16 25.09
C ASP A 3 30.04 -8.65 23.68
N ASN A 4 31.30 -9.07 23.47
CA ASN A 4 31.72 -9.61 22.18
C ASN A 4 31.07 -10.97 21.92
N LEU A 5 30.86 -11.79 22.95
CA LEU A 5 30.16 -13.06 22.82
C LEU A 5 28.67 -12.84 22.52
N ARG A 6 28.01 -11.93 23.25
CA ARG A 6 26.60 -11.56 23.00
C ARG A 6 26.39 -11.04 21.58
N LYS A 7 27.27 -10.14 21.10
CA LYS A 7 27.24 -9.65 19.71
C LYS A 7 27.37 -10.79 18.71
N ARG A 8 28.35 -11.68 18.87
CA ARG A 8 28.54 -12.84 17.97
C ARG A 8 27.32 -13.76 17.91
N LEU A 9 26.71 -14.03 19.07
CA LEU A 9 25.48 -14.83 19.14
C LEU A 9 24.31 -14.13 18.44
N LEU A 10 24.15 -12.82 18.64
CA LEU A 10 23.14 -12.02 17.97
C LEU A 10 23.34 -12.03 16.44
N HIS A 11 24.55 -11.75 15.95
CA HIS A 11 24.85 -11.79 14.50
C HIS A 11 24.51 -13.15 13.90
N ARG A 12 24.94 -14.25 14.54
CA ARG A 12 24.62 -15.60 14.08
C ARG A 12 23.11 -15.86 14.05
N PHE A 13 22.37 -15.40 15.06
CA PHE A 13 20.91 -15.51 15.08
C PHE A 13 20.25 -14.71 13.95
N LEU A 14 20.69 -13.47 13.73
CA LEU A 14 20.18 -12.62 12.65
C LEU A 14 20.47 -13.21 11.27
N ASP A 15 21.65 -13.79 11.06
CA ASP A 15 22.01 -14.47 9.81
C ASP A 15 21.12 -15.69 9.56
N ILE A 16 20.84 -16.49 10.60
CA ILE A 16 19.93 -17.64 10.51
C ILE A 16 18.50 -17.17 10.20
N TYR A 17 18.02 -16.13 10.89
CA TYR A 17 16.70 -15.56 10.65
C TYR A 17 16.55 -15.04 9.23
N LYS A 18 17.52 -14.23 8.77
CA LYS A 18 17.60 -13.71 7.41
C LYS A 18 17.58 -14.84 6.40
N ARG A 19 18.49 -15.81 6.53
CA ARG A 19 18.58 -16.95 5.59
C ARG A 19 17.29 -17.74 5.53
N ARG A 20 16.64 -18.00 6.67
CA ARG A 20 15.34 -18.67 6.72
C ARG A 20 14.28 -17.88 5.97
N LYS A 21 14.19 -16.56 6.18
CA LYS A 21 13.19 -15.72 5.52
C LYS A 21 13.43 -15.59 4.01
N GLN A 22 14.69 -15.51 3.59
CA GLN A 22 15.07 -15.52 2.17
C GLN A 22 14.69 -16.84 1.50
N LEU A 23 14.95 -17.98 2.14
CA LEU A 23 14.58 -19.31 1.61
C LEU A 23 13.07 -19.51 1.49
N MET A 24 12.30 -18.91 2.41
CA MET A 24 10.85 -18.96 2.39
C MET A 24 10.22 -17.80 1.61
N CYS A 25 11.03 -16.95 0.97
CA CYS A 25 10.52 -15.75 0.32
C CYS A 25 9.67 -16.12 -0.88
N ASP A 26 8.43 -15.66 -0.89
CA ASP A 26 7.51 -15.78 -2.02
C ASP A 26 6.95 -14.40 -2.33
N ALA A 27 7.56 -13.73 -3.31
CA ALA A 27 7.08 -12.45 -3.84
C ALA A 27 6.28 -12.65 -5.13
N GLY A 28 5.74 -13.86 -5.38
CA GLY A 28 4.83 -14.13 -6.47
C GLY A 28 3.55 -13.31 -6.38
N VAL A 29 2.91 -13.08 -7.53
CA VAL A 29 1.73 -12.21 -7.63
C VAL A 29 0.60 -12.69 -6.70
N ASP A 30 0.31 -13.98 -6.66
CA ASP A 30 -0.79 -14.52 -5.87
C ASP A 30 -0.56 -14.35 -4.37
N ASN A 31 0.63 -14.72 -3.87
CA ASN A 31 0.98 -14.54 -2.46
C ASN A 31 1.00 -13.04 -2.06
N CYS A 32 1.46 -12.16 -2.95
CA CYS A 32 1.40 -10.73 -2.72
C CYS A 32 -0.05 -10.24 -2.59
N LEU A 33 -0.94 -10.63 -3.51
CA LEU A 33 -2.35 -10.23 -3.47
C LEU A 33 -3.06 -10.78 -2.22
N ASP A 34 -2.80 -12.03 -1.84
CA ASP A 34 -3.35 -12.62 -0.61
C ASP A 34 -2.82 -11.95 0.65
N THR A 35 -1.54 -11.57 0.65
CA THR A 35 -0.93 -10.79 1.73
C THR A 35 -1.59 -9.41 1.85
N ILE A 36 -1.81 -8.71 0.73
CA ILE A 36 -2.51 -7.42 0.70
C ILE A 36 -3.93 -7.56 1.26
N ARG A 37 -4.69 -8.56 0.80
CA ARG A 37 -6.06 -8.82 1.30
C ARG A 37 -6.06 -9.05 2.80
N ALA A 38 -5.14 -9.86 3.31
CA ALA A 38 -5.02 -10.12 4.75
C ALA A 38 -4.69 -8.85 5.53
N MET A 39 -3.75 -8.04 5.03
CA MET A 39 -3.36 -6.79 5.68
C MET A 39 -4.51 -5.78 5.70
N MET A 40 -5.22 -5.60 4.59
CA MET A 40 -6.34 -4.67 4.47
C MET A 40 -7.56 -5.06 5.31
N LYS A 41 -7.75 -6.34 5.61
CA LYS A 41 -8.78 -6.80 6.56
C LYS A 41 -8.44 -6.45 8.01
N LYS A 42 -7.15 -6.32 8.33
CA LYS A 42 -6.64 -6.14 9.70
C LYS A 42 -6.34 -4.67 10.03
N VAL A 43 -5.70 -3.95 9.11
CA VAL A 43 -5.24 -2.58 9.32
C VAL A 43 -6.36 -1.59 9.03
N LYS A 44 -6.89 -0.97 10.09
CA LYS A 44 -8.06 -0.10 10.02
C LYS A 44 -7.78 1.29 9.46
N TYR A 45 -6.57 1.80 9.65
CA TYR A 45 -6.20 3.17 9.32
C TYR A 45 -4.99 3.19 8.39
N GLY A 46 -5.00 4.14 7.46
CA GLY A 46 -3.88 4.41 6.57
C GLY A 46 -3.60 5.90 6.49
N PHE A 47 -2.42 6.25 5.99
CA PHE A 47 -2.05 7.61 5.69
C PHE A 47 -2.36 7.91 4.22
N LEU A 48 -3.30 8.83 3.97
CA LEU A 48 -3.54 9.37 2.63
C LEU A 48 -2.61 10.56 2.41
N ILE A 49 -1.87 10.52 1.32
CA ILE A 49 -0.96 11.56 0.87
C ILE A 49 -1.45 12.10 -0.48
N SER A 50 -1.64 13.41 -0.55
CA SER A 50 -2.01 14.17 -1.74
C SER A 50 -1.03 15.31 -1.98
N HIS A 51 -1.02 15.90 -3.18
CA HIS A 51 -0.17 17.05 -3.47
C HIS A 51 -0.72 18.31 -2.77
N GLY A 52 0.04 18.86 -1.83
CA GLY A 52 -0.27 20.13 -1.19
C GLY A 52 0.05 21.31 -2.12
N VAL A 53 -0.59 22.44 -1.86
CA VAL A 53 -0.41 23.69 -2.64
C VAL A 53 0.74 24.56 -2.14
N ASP A 54 1.32 24.22 -0.99
CA ASP A 54 2.40 24.92 -0.30
C ASP A 54 3.78 24.29 -0.56
N GLY A 55 3.89 23.44 -1.58
CA GLY A 55 5.11 22.71 -1.93
C GLY A 55 5.32 21.42 -1.14
N TRP A 56 4.49 21.13 -0.13
CA TRP A 56 4.58 19.88 0.64
C TRP A 56 3.64 18.80 0.09
N CYS A 57 4.00 17.55 0.32
CA CYS A 57 3.04 16.46 0.27
C CYS A 57 2.16 16.51 1.52
N SER A 58 0.86 16.56 1.27
CA SER A 58 -0.17 16.77 2.26
C SER A 58 -0.58 15.40 2.81
N THR A 59 -0.20 15.06 4.05
CA THR A 59 -0.50 13.75 4.69
C THR A 59 -1.64 13.85 5.72
N ARG A 60 -2.46 12.79 5.88
CA ARG A 60 -3.49 12.67 6.93
C ARG A 60 -3.80 11.20 7.24
N LEU A 61 -4.19 10.91 8.48
CA LEU A 61 -4.79 9.62 8.83
C LEU A 61 -6.21 9.55 8.25
N VAL A 62 -6.56 8.41 7.65
CA VAL A 62 -7.90 8.10 7.14
C VAL A 62 -8.29 6.67 7.53
N GLN A 63 -9.59 6.40 7.55
CA GLN A 63 -10.14 5.05 7.69
C GLN A 63 -10.76 4.60 6.37
N PRO A 64 -9.98 4.02 5.44
CA PRO A 64 -10.50 3.64 4.14
C PRO A 64 -11.45 2.43 4.25
N ILE A 65 -12.38 2.34 3.30
CA ILE A 65 -13.11 1.11 3.00
C ILE A 65 -12.46 0.52 1.76
N VAL A 66 -11.85 -0.65 1.92
CA VAL A 66 -11.05 -1.28 0.89
C VAL A 66 -11.90 -2.31 0.16
N ASP A 67 -12.18 -2.04 -1.11
CA ASP A 67 -12.86 -2.95 -2.04
C ASP A 67 -11.85 -3.46 -3.07
N PHE A 68 -10.84 -4.16 -2.56
CA PHE A 68 -9.63 -4.49 -3.33
C PHE A 68 -9.90 -5.42 -4.51
N ASP A 69 -10.87 -6.33 -4.38
CA ASP A 69 -11.23 -7.25 -5.47
C ASP A 69 -11.89 -6.50 -6.64
N ASN A 70 -12.62 -5.41 -6.38
CA ASN A 70 -13.10 -4.49 -7.41
C ASN A 70 -12.03 -3.45 -7.81
N GLY A 71 -10.85 -3.48 -7.17
CA GLY A 71 -9.72 -2.61 -7.46
C GLY A 71 -9.91 -1.15 -7.02
N VAL A 72 -10.71 -0.92 -5.97
CA VAL A 72 -11.11 0.43 -5.54
C VAL A 72 -10.98 0.59 -4.03
N ILE A 73 -10.60 1.78 -3.60
CA ILE A 73 -10.56 2.18 -2.20
C ILE A 73 -11.39 3.44 -2.01
N TRP A 74 -12.20 3.43 -0.97
CA TRP A 74 -13.17 4.48 -0.68
C TRP A 74 -12.83 5.19 0.62
N ILE A 75 -12.93 6.52 0.63
CA ILE A 75 -12.68 7.34 1.82
C ILE A 75 -13.80 8.35 1.96
N GLY A 76 -14.57 8.27 3.05
CA GLY A 76 -15.59 9.25 3.39
C GLY A 76 -14.98 10.58 3.81
N THR A 77 -15.50 11.70 3.29
CA THR A 77 -15.02 13.02 3.69
C THR A 77 -16.04 14.14 3.41
N ASN A 78 -15.78 15.34 3.92
CA ASN A 78 -16.59 16.52 3.59
C ASN A 78 -16.04 17.21 2.32
N PRO A 79 -16.92 17.60 1.37
CA PRO A 79 -16.52 18.16 0.08
C PRO A 79 -15.75 19.48 0.15
N THR A 80 -15.81 20.19 1.28
CA THR A 80 -15.16 21.50 1.48
C THR A 80 -13.71 21.39 1.99
N LEU A 81 -13.30 20.19 2.44
CA LEU A 81 -11.99 20.00 3.07
C LEU A 81 -10.84 20.07 2.06
N ARG A 82 -9.66 20.45 2.58
CA ARG A 82 -8.44 20.64 1.79
C ARG A 82 -8.11 19.47 0.87
N LYS A 83 -8.20 18.22 1.34
CA LYS A 83 -7.90 17.02 0.54
C LYS A 83 -8.74 16.91 -0.74
N VAL A 84 -9.98 17.39 -0.70
CA VAL A 84 -10.88 17.38 -1.86
C VAL A 84 -10.40 18.37 -2.92
N ARG A 85 -9.96 19.57 -2.50
CA ARG A 85 -9.36 20.55 -3.40
C ARG A 85 -8.05 20.05 -4.00
N GLU A 86 -7.19 19.47 -3.18
CA GLU A 86 -5.90 18.89 -3.61
C GLU A 86 -6.12 17.78 -4.66
N ILE A 87 -7.04 16.84 -4.41
CA ILE A 87 -7.34 15.72 -5.32
C ILE A 87 -7.97 16.20 -6.63
N ARG A 88 -8.82 17.23 -6.59
CA ARG A 88 -9.36 17.84 -7.82
C ARG A 88 -8.28 18.50 -8.67
N ALA A 89 -7.27 19.12 -8.04
CA ALA A 89 -6.17 19.77 -8.73
C ALA A 89 -5.15 18.76 -9.26
N ASN A 90 -4.86 17.69 -8.51
CA ASN A 90 -4.01 16.60 -8.93
C ASN A 90 -4.55 15.27 -8.37
N PRO A 91 -5.04 14.36 -9.24
CA PRO A 91 -5.65 13.11 -8.80
C PRO A 91 -4.65 12.10 -8.25
N LYS A 92 -3.34 12.26 -8.48
CA LYS A 92 -2.33 11.30 -8.02
C LYS A 92 -2.20 11.36 -6.49
N VAL A 93 -2.42 10.21 -5.85
CA VAL A 93 -2.34 10.06 -4.40
C VAL A 93 -1.60 8.79 -4.02
N THR A 94 -1.08 8.80 -2.80
CA THR A 94 -0.51 7.62 -2.15
C THR A 94 -1.32 7.28 -0.91
N LEU A 95 -1.56 6.00 -0.67
CA LEU A 95 -2.17 5.48 0.55
C LEU A 95 -1.24 4.45 1.18
N ALA A 96 -0.72 4.76 2.37
CA ALA A 96 0.26 3.94 3.06
C ALA A 96 -0.31 3.32 4.34
N PHE A 97 0.06 2.09 4.62
CA PHE A 97 -0.32 1.31 5.80
C PHE A 97 0.92 0.68 6.42
N ASP A 98 0.89 0.56 7.75
CA ASP A 98 1.87 -0.15 8.55
C ASP A 98 1.18 -1.19 9.44
N ASP A 99 1.82 -2.33 9.62
CA ASP A 99 1.46 -3.36 10.60
C ASP A 99 2.70 -3.82 11.34
N ALA A 100 3.03 -3.09 12.41
CA ALA A 100 4.13 -3.41 13.30
C ALA A 100 4.12 -4.85 13.85
N LYS A 101 2.95 -5.50 13.99
CA LYS A 101 2.89 -6.88 14.50
C LYS A 101 3.43 -7.89 13.50
N GLU A 102 3.27 -7.62 12.21
CA GLU A 102 3.80 -8.47 11.13
C GLU A 102 5.10 -7.93 10.53
N ASN A 103 5.58 -6.80 11.05
CA ASN A 103 6.65 -6.02 10.47
C ASN A 103 6.39 -5.81 8.97
N ALA A 104 5.19 -5.31 8.64
CA ALA A 104 4.71 -5.21 7.28
C ALA A 104 4.33 -3.78 6.92
N ASN A 105 4.57 -3.40 5.67
CA ASN A 105 4.09 -2.16 5.10
C ASN A 105 3.47 -2.40 3.73
N LEU A 106 2.51 -1.54 3.40
CA LEU A 106 1.82 -1.54 2.13
C LEU A 106 1.65 -0.10 1.68
N VAL A 107 2.16 0.21 0.50
CA VAL A 107 2.03 1.52 -0.12
C VAL A 107 1.32 1.36 -1.45
N LEU A 108 0.19 2.04 -1.59
CA LEU A 108 -0.61 2.05 -2.81
C LEU A 108 -0.47 3.40 -3.47
N TYR A 109 -0.14 3.40 -4.76
CA TYR A 109 -0.10 4.58 -5.59
C TYR A 109 -1.25 4.49 -6.57
N GLY A 110 -2.01 5.56 -6.75
CA GLY A 110 -3.19 5.55 -7.59
C GLY A 110 -3.73 6.93 -7.91
N GLU A 111 -4.84 6.93 -8.61
CA GLU A 111 -5.60 8.14 -8.91
C GLU A 111 -6.86 8.17 -8.07
N ALA A 112 -7.15 9.31 -7.46
CA ALA A 112 -8.35 9.56 -6.69
C ALA A 112 -9.24 10.59 -7.38
N ARG A 113 -10.55 10.40 -7.23
CA ARG A 113 -11.57 11.35 -7.66
C ARG A 113 -12.66 11.50 -6.61
N VAL A 114 -13.37 12.61 -6.65
CA VAL A 114 -14.56 12.82 -5.82
C VAL A 114 -15.73 12.06 -6.45
N GLU A 115 -16.34 11.17 -5.69
CA GLU A 115 -17.55 10.46 -6.03
C GLU A 115 -18.72 11.02 -5.21
N ALA A 116 -19.67 11.63 -5.91
CA ALA A 116 -20.84 12.27 -5.31
C ALA A 116 -22.13 11.47 -5.54
N ASP A 117 -22.08 10.40 -6.35
CA ASP A 117 -23.23 9.55 -6.62
C ASP A 117 -23.84 8.97 -5.33
N ILE A 118 -25.16 9.11 -5.22
CA ILE A 118 -25.91 8.71 -4.02
C ILE A 118 -25.83 7.20 -3.80
N SER A 119 -25.80 6.40 -4.88
CA SER A 119 -25.76 4.94 -4.75
C SER A 119 -24.45 4.48 -4.12
N SER A 120 -23.32 5.04 -4.57
CA SER A 120 -21.99 4.78 -4.01
C SER A 120 -21.89 5.26 -2.56
N ARG A 121 -22.37 6.49 -2.30
CA ARG A 121 -22.36 7.08 -0.95
C ARG A 121 -23.14 6.27 0.07
N ARG A 122 -24.29 5.70 -0.33
CA ARG A 122 -25.08 4.78 0.51
C ARG A 122 -24.37 3.44 0.70
N ARG A 123 -23.82 2.87 -0.37
CA ARG A 123 -23.16 1.56 -0.33
C ARG A 123 -21.96 1.51 0.62
N TYR A 124 -21.14 2.56 0.62
CA TYR A 124 -19.93 2.63 1.45
C TYR A 124 -20.11 3.50 2.70
N TRP A 125 -21.36 3.68 3.15
CA TRP A 125 -21.66 4.39 4.39
C TRP A 125 -21.34 3.53 5.62
N LYS A 126 -20.96 4.20 6.70
CA LYS A 126 -20.84 3.60 8.04
C LYS A 126 -21.70 4.40 9.01
N GLU A 127 -22.52 3.73 9.82
CA GLU A 127 -23.46 4.43 10.71
C GLU A 127 -22.73 5.31 11.74
N GLU A 128 -21.55 4.92 12.20
CA GLU A 128 -20.73 5.74 13.10
C GLU A 128 -20.28 7.08 12.47
N TRP A 129 -20.31 7.22 11.14
CA TRP A 129 -19.96 8.48 10.48
C TRP A 129 -21.02 9.57 10.65
N ARG A 130 -22.21 9.26 11.18
CA ARG A 130 -23.20 10.29 11.56
C ARG A 130 -22.66 11.31 12.56
N LEU A 131 -21.66 10.93 13.36
CA LEU A 131 -20.97 11.84 14.27
C LEU A 131 -20.32 13.03 13.53
N PHE A 132 -19.87 12.81 12.28
CA PHE A 132 -19.18 13.80 11.47
C PHE A 132 -20.05 14.37 10.35
N PHE A 133 -21.02 13.58 9.85
CA PHE A 133 -21.95 13.98 8.79
C PHE A 133 -23.39 13.70 9.22
N PRO A 134 -24.03 14.62 9.97
CA PRO A 134 -25.38 14.43 10.50
C PRO A 134 -26.45 14.17 9.43
N GLY A 135 -26.26 14.68 8.21
CA GLY A 135 -27.15 14.44 7.07
C GLY A 135 -27.08 13.03 6.49
N GLY A 136 -26.17 12.18 6.99
CA GLY A 136 -26.02 10.79 6.57
C GLY A 136 -25.54 10.64 5.11
N PRO A 137 -25.75 9.47 4.48
CA PRO A 137 -25.19 9.18 3.17
C PRO A 137 -25.78 10.03 2.03
N THR A 138 -26.86 10.78 2.27
CA THR A 138 -27.49 11.70 1.31
C THR A 138 -27.27 13.18 1.64
N GLY A 139 -26.63 13.52 2.77
CA GLY A 139 -26.38 14.89 3.20
C GLY A 139 -25.38 15.66 2.33
N ASN A 140 -25.48 16.98 2.23
CA ASN A 140 -24.56 17.78 1.39
C ASN A 140 -23.14 17.93 1.97
N ASP A 141 -22.93 17.45 3.19
CA ASP A 141 -21.70 17.49 3.96
C ASP A 141 -20.83 16.23 3.80
N TYR A 142 -21.25 15.27 2.99
CA TYR A 142 -20.57 13.99 2.78
C TYR A 142 -20.38 13.66 1.30
N VAL A 143 -19.16 13.29 0.93
CA VAL A 143 -18.79 12.70 -0.36
C VAL A 143 -17.82 11.55 -0.14
N LEU A 144 -17.66 10.71 -1.17
CA LEU A 144 -16.61 9.70 -1.19
C LEU A 144 -15.42 10.19 -2.02
N LEU A 145 -14.22 9.84 -1.61
CA LEU A 145 -13.07 9.78 -2.49
C LEU A 145 -12.95 8.35 -3.00
N ARG A 146 -12.91 8.19 -4.32
CA ARG A 146 -12.68 6.92 -5.00
C ARG A 146 -11.24 6.88 -5.48
N MET A 147 -10.43 6.01 -4.90
CA MET A 147 -9.04 5.77 -5.30
C MET A 147 -8.93 4.45 -6.05
N GLU A 148 -8.25 4.46 -7.20
CA GLU A 148 -7.93 3.27 -8.00
C GLU A 148 -6.41 3.07 -7.99
N PRO A 149 -5.90 2.05 -7.27
CA PRO A 149 -4.47 1.75 -7.27
C PRO A 149 -3.97 1.28 -8.65
N ILE A 150 -2.81 1.80 -9.04
CA ILE A 150 -2.09 1.45 -10.28
C ILE A 150 -0.72 0.81 -10.00
N LYS A 151 -0.12 1.11 -8.83
CA LYS A 151 1.14 0.53 -8.36
C LYS A 151 1.02 0.22 -6.86
N ILE A 152 1.66 -0.86 -6.43
CA ILE A 152 1.71 -1.29 -5.04
C ILE A 152 3.16 -1.60 -4.67
N GLU A 153 3.58 -1.17 -3.49
CA GLU A 153 4.79 -1.64 -2.82
C GLU A 153 4.38 -2.41 -1.56
N LEU A 154 4.87 -3.64 -1.42
CA LEU A 154 4.54 -4.53 -0.32
C LEU A 154 5.81 -5.10 0.30
N MET A 155 5.87 -5.06 1.63
CA MET A 155 6.80 -5.88 2.40
C MET A 155 6.06 -6.48 3.59
N ASN A 156 6.22 -7.78 3.82
CA ASN A 156 5.63 -8.46 4.99
C ASN A 156 6.54 -9.59 5.46
N PHE A 157 7.22 -9.38 6.60
CA PHE A 157 8.14 -10.38 7.12
C PHE A 157 7.42 -11.63 7.62
N SER A 158 6.25 -11.50 8.25
CA SER A 158 5.49 -12.65 8.74
C SER A 158 5.07 -13.61 7.64
N ARG A 159 4.68 -13.09 6.47
CA ARG A 159 4.26 -13.84 5.28
C ARG A 159 5.38 -14.09 4.27
N SER A 160 6.62 -13.77 4.63
CA SER A 160 7.81 -13.95 3.80
C SER A 160 7.73 -13.26 2.43
N VAL A 161 7.08 -12.09 2.35
CA VAL A 161 7.19 -11.19 1.18
C VAL A 161 8.31 -10.20 1.48
N VAL A 162 9.55 -10.64 1.29
CA VAL A 162 10.78 -9.91 1.66
C VAL A 162 11.86 -10.09 0.58
N PRO A 163 11.66 -9.52 -0.62
CA PRO A 163 12.59 -9.71 -1.72
C PRO A 163 13.98 -9.12 -1.41
N GLU A 164 14.97 -9.49 -2.22
CA GLU A 164 16.31 -8.93 -2.09
C GLU A 164 16.39 -7.47 -2.59
N PRO A 165 17.23 -6.63 -1.97
CA PRO A 165 18.02 -6.91 -0.76
C PRO A 165 17.16 -7.01 0.50
N PHE A 166 17.42 -8.03 1.33
CA PHE A 166 16.59 -8.38 2.50
C PHE A 166 16.19 -7.18 3.37
N GLY A 167 14.89 -6.89 3.40
CA GLY A 167 14.31 -5.83 4.24
C GLY A 167 14.57 -4.40 3.76
N LEU A 168 15.22 -4.22 2.60
CA LEU A 168 15.58 -2.91 2.04
C LEU A 168 14.81 -2.59 0.76
N LYS A 169 14.17 -3.59 0.15
CA LYS A 169 13.38 -3.44 -1.07
C LYS A 169 12.02 -4.10 -0.92
N PRO A 170 10.91 -3.42 -1.26
CA PRO A 170 9.59 -4.04 -1.28
C PRO A 170 9.39 -4.84 -2.56
N ALA A 171 8.45 -5.79 -2.53
CA ALA A 171 7.87 -6.33 -3.76
C ALA A 171 7.02 -5.24 -4.41
N VAL A 172 7.14 -5.08 -5.73
CA VAL A 172 6.40 -4.06 -6.47
C VAL A 172 5.41 -4.75 -7.39
N LEU A 173 4.14 -4.35 -7.33
CA LEU A 173 3.10 -4.81 -8.26
C LEU A 173 2.63 -3.62 -9.10
N ILE A 174 2.48 -3.84 -10.40
CA ILE A 174 1.97 -2.86 -11.35
C ILE A 174 0.71 -3.42 -12.00
N ARG A 175 -0.31 -2.57 -12.14
CA ARG A 175 -1.55 -2.93 -12.84
C ARG A 175 -1.37 -2.70 -14.34
N LYS A 176 -1.49 -3.75 -15.15
CA LYS A 176 -1.46 -3.71 -16.63
C LYS A 176 -2.61 -4.54 -17.17
N ASP A 177 -3.38 -3.98 -18.11
CA ASP A 177 -4.51 -4.64 -18.77
C ASP A 177 -5.51 -5.26 -17.77
N GLY A 178 -5.80 -4.53 -16.69
CA GLY A 178 -6.71 -4.97 -15.62
C GLY A 178 -6.12 -5.97 -14.63
N MET A 179 -4.93 -6.52 -14.89
CA MET A 179 -4.28 -7.54 -14.07
C MET A 179 -3.09 -6.97 -13.27
N TRP A 180 -2.85 -7.51 -12.08
CA TRP A 180 -1.64 -7.24 -11.33
C TRP A 180 -0.50 -8.12 -11.83
N ARG A 181 0.68 -7.52 -11.96
CA ARG A 181 1.93 -8.24 -12.24
C ARG A 181 3.01 -7.75 -11.29
N VAL A 182 3.86 -8.66 -10.83
CA VAL A 182 5.06 -8.28 -10.10
C VAL A 182 6.01 -7.63 -11.09
N GLU A 183 6.53 -6.46 -10.74
CA GLU A 183 7.63 -5.83 -11.45
C GLU A 183 8.89 -6.63 -11.12
N ASN A 184 9.17 -7.64 -11.93
CA ASN A 184 10.45 -8.33 -11.88
C ASN A 184 11.52 -7.31 -12.24
N ASP A 185 12.57 -7.24 -11.41
CA ASP A 185 13.67 -6.31 -11.59
C ASP A 185 14.11 -6.25 -13.06
N VAL A 186 14.00 -5.08 -13.68
CA VAL A 186 14.67 -4.78 -14.95
C VAL A 186 16.18 -5.08 -14.81
N ALA A 187 16.73 -5.05 -13.59
CA ALA A 187 18.09 -5.48 -13.29
C ALA A 187 18.36 -6.97 -13.58
N GLN A 188 17.38 -7.88 -13.48
CA GLN A 188 17.57 -9.29 -13.87
C GLN A 188 17.52 -9.48 -15.39
N GLN A 189 16.74 -8.68 -16.12
CA GLN A 189 16.73 -8.69 -17.59
C GLN A 189 17.98 -8.04 -18.18
N VAL A 190 18.46 -6.94 -17.60
CA VAL A 190 19.72 -6.28 -18.01
C VAL A 190 20.92 -7.15 -17.65
N ALA A 191 20.96 -7.80 -16.49
CA ALA A 191 22.03 -8.73 -16.13
C ALA A 191 22.02 -10.03 -16.96
N ALA A 192 20.86 -10.47 -17.47
CA ALA A 192 20.76 -11.58 -18.41
C ALA A 192 21.25 -11.17 -19.81
N ALA A 193 20.85 -9.98 -20.29
CA ALA A 193 21.29 -9.43 -21.57
C ALA A 193 22.80 -9.15 -21.62
N ASP A 194 23.39 -8.64 -20.54
CA ASP A 194 24.84 -8.41 -20.43
C ASP A 194 25.64 -9.72 -20.36
N ARG A 195 25.05 -10.81 -19.87
CA ARG A 195 25.69 -12.15 -19.85
C ARG A 195 25.64 -12.83 -21.21
N GLU A 196 24.58 -12.64 -21.99
CA GLU A 196 24.49 -13.13 -23.38
C GLU A 196 25.44 -12.37 -24.30
N GLN A 197 25.63 -11.05 -24.12
CA GLN A 197 26.53 -10.24 -24.94
C GLN A 197 28.03 -10.45 -24.64
N ARG A 198 28.38 -10.99 -23.46
CA ARG A 198 29.77 -11.30 -23.08
C ARG A 198 30.17 -12.77 -23.28
N GLY A 199 29.22 -13.61 -23.68
CA GLY A 199 29.41 -15.04 -23.95
C GLY A 199 29.41 -15.42 -25.44
N GLY A 200 29.40 -14.44 -26.34
CA GLY A 200 29.48 -14.61 -27.79
C GLY A 200 30.79 -14.12 -28.38
#